data_AF-A0A2D7JNV1-F1
#
_entry.id   AF-A0A2D7JNV1-F1
#
_cell.length_a   1.000
_cell.length_b   1.000
_cell.length_c   1.000
_cell.angle_alpha   90.00
_cell.angle_beta   90.00
_cell.angle_gamma   90.00
#
_symmetry.space_group_name_H-M   'P 1'
#
loop_
_entity.id
_entity.type
_entity.pdbx_description
1 polymer ?
#
loop_
_entity_poly.entity_id
_entity_poly.type
_entity_poly.pdbx_seq_one_letter_code
_entity_poly.pdbx_strand_id
1 'polypeptide(L)'
;MPVILFCSNNNDDPAAWQATLAEHFDDLDFRSWPDQMGDPSEIEYALVWAPPAGVLASCVNLKAIYGLGQGVDHIFADPQLPENIPILRIVDPWMSQAMSEWCLLHVLRFHRQALEYAEITAAKAWTKLPFPDTAKRRVGIMGLGALGSDLAGKLTALGFPVRGWSRSPKNLPGVTSFAGEDALADFLADTEILVNLLPLTLDTRDLMTTARFNQMPAGSFVINAGRGATMVEPDLLAAINAGQIAGAALDVFCEEPLPQDHGFWGHAKIDIWPHVAAQTNPDTATRQIVDNIRRLMAGEKPVNEVNFNRQY
;
A
#
# COMPACT_ATOMS: atom_id res chain seq x y z
N MET A 1 2.33 -11.85 -31.04
CA MET A 1 0.97 -11.74 -30.48
C MET A 1 1.08 -12.15 -29.02
N PRO A 2 0.94 -11.25 -28.05
CA PRO A 2 1.06 -11.63 -26.64
C PRO A 2 -0.17 -12.43 -26.20
N VAL A 3 0.05 -13.58 -25.57
CA VAL A 3 -1.03 -14.33 -24.88
C VAL A 3 -1.00 -13.97 -23.40
N ILE A 4 -2.06 -13.31 -22.94
CA ILE A 4 -2.14 -12.71 -21.59
C ILE A 4 -3.18 -13.44 -20.75
N LEU A 5 -2.74 -13.98 -19.62
CA LEU A 5 -3.61 -14.45 -18.54
C LEU A 5 -3.93 -13.29 -17.59
N PHE A 6 -5.20 -13.11 -17.26
CA PHE A 6 -5.66 -12.23 -16.20
C PHE A 6 -6.18 -13.06 -15.02
N CYS A 7 -5.65 -12.81 -13.81
CA CYS A 7 -6.01 -13.55 -12.60
C CYS A 7 -6.06 -12.62 -11.38
N SER A 8 -7.25 -12.14 -11.03
CA SER A 8 -7.49 -11.30 -9.85
C SER A 8 -8.61 -11.91 -8.98
N ASN A 9 -8.48 -11.86 -7.66
CA ASN A 9 -9.45 -12.41 -6.70
C ASN A 9 -10.73 -11.55 -6.53
N ASN A 10 -11.32 -11.08 -7.64
CA ASN A 10 -12.46 -10.15 -7.73
C ASN A 10 -12.20 -8.70 -7.28
N ASN A 11 -10.94 -8.30 -7.12
CA ASN A 11 -10.59 -6.90 -6.84
C ASN A 11 -10.55 -6.02 -8.10
N ASP A 12 -10.47 -6.65 -9.28
CA ASP A 12 -10.31 -5.97 -10.56
C ASP A 12 -11.36 -6.44 -11.58
N ASP A 13 -11.74 -5.53 -12.48
CA ASP A 13 -12.65 -5.83 -13.58
C ASP A 13 -11.87 -6.32 -14.82
N PRO A 14 -11.93 -7.63 -15.19
CA PRO A 14 -11.25 -8.15 -16.37
C PRO A 14 -11.65 -7.45 -17.66
N ALA A 15 -12.90 -6.97 -17.78
CA ALA A 15 -13.38 -6.32 -19.00
C ALA A 15 -12.71 -4.96 -19.19
N ALA A 16 -12.49 -4.19 -18.12
CA ALA A 16 -11.77 -2.93 -18.16
C ALA A 16 -10.31 -3.12 -18.59
N TRP A 17 -9.64 -4.14 -18.06
CA TRP A 17 -8.27 -4.49 -18.44
C TRP A 17 -8.17 -4.97 -19.89
N GLN A 18 -9.08 -5.83 -20.33
CA GLN A 18 -9.13 -6.28 -21.71
C GLN A 18 -9.35 -5.12 -22.69
N ALA A 19 -10.29 -4.22 -22.38
CA ALA A 19 -10.60 -3.07 -23.22
C ALA A 19 -9.38 -2.16 -23.42
N THR A 20 -8.70 -1.80 -22.33
CA THR A 20 -7.50 -0.93 -22.41
C THR A 20 -6.34 -1.60 -23.12
N LEU A 21 -6.11 -2.90 -22.92
CA LEU A 21 -5.04 -3.64 -23.61
C LEU A 21 -5.31 -3.76 -25.12
N ALA A 22 -6.57 -3.92 -25.53
CA ALA A 22 -6.97 -4.05 -26.93
C ALA A 22 -6.71 -2.75 -27.73
N GLU A 23 -6.60 -1.59 -27.07
CA GLU A 23 -6.20 -0.33 -27.73
C GLU A 23 -4.74 -0.34 -28.21
N HIS A 24 -3.92 -1.28 -27.74
CA HIS A 24 -2.49 -1.33 -27.98
C HIS A 24 -2.00 -2.55 -28.77
N PHE A 25 -2.86 -3.55 -28.94
CA PHE A 25 -2.56 -4.80 -29.65
C PHE A 25 -3.73 -5.18 -30.56
N ASP A 26 -3.51 -5.20 -31.87
CA ASP A 26 -4.55 -5.51 -32.87
C ASP A 26 -5.08 -6.95 -32.74
N ASP A 27 -4.23 -7.90 -32.33
CA ASP A 27 -4.56 -9.32 -32.15
C ASP A 27 -4.32 -9.74 -30.68
N LEU A 28 -5.02 -9.12 -29.71
CA LEU A 28 -4.86 -9.51 -28.30
C LEU A 28 -5.52 -10.85 -27.98
N ASP A 29 -4.75 -11.83 -27.49
CA ASP A 29 -5.30 -13.03 -26.85
C ASP A 29 -5.32 -12.81 -25.32
N PHE A 30 -6.50 -12.42 -24.81
CA PHE A 30 -6.73 -12.14 -23.39
C PHE A 30 -7.62 -13.23 -22.78
N ARG A 31 -7.12 -13.86 -21.71
CA ARG A 31 -7.76 -15.02 -21.08
C ARG A 31 -7.96 -14.76 -19.60
N SER A 32 -9.19 -14.86 -19.11
CA SER A 32 -9.49 -14.70 -17.67
C SER A 32 -9.48 -16.04 -16.94
N TRP A 33 -8.78 -16.11 -15.81
CA TRP A 33 -8.85 -17.24 -14.88
C TRP A 33 -10.19 -17.26 -14.12
N PRO A 34 -10.77 -18.43 -13.77
CA PRO A 34 -10.34 -19.77 -14.15
C PRO A 34 -10.87 -20.20 -15.52
N ASP A 35 -12.05 -19.71 -15.90
CA ASP A 35 -12.89 -20.36 -16.91
C ASP A 35 -12.39 -20.21 -18.36
N GLN A 36 -11.55 -19.21 -18.63
CA GLN A 36 -11.08 -18.89 -19.99
C GLN A 36 -9.57 -19.11 -20.18
N MET A 37 -8.87 -19.69 -19.19
CA MET A 37 -7.41 -19.85 -19.22
C MET A 37 -6.91 -20.67 -20.43
N GLY A 38 -7.66 -21.68 -20.87
CA GLY A 38 -7.25 -22.56 -21.96
C GLY A 38 -6.02 -23.40 -21.60
N ASP A 39 -5.14 -23.67 -22.58
CA ASP A 39 -3.87 -24.37 -22.37
C ASP A 39 -2.85 -23.44 -21.65
N PRO A 40 -2.42 -23.77 -20.41
CA PRO A 40 -1.45 -22.96 -19.67
C PRO A 40 -0.11 -22.78 -20.40
N SER A 41 0.28 -23.73 -21.28
CA SER A 41 1.54 -23.65 -22.01
C SER A 41 1.53 -22.56 -23.09
N GLU A 42 0.38 -22.03 -23.48
CA GLU A 42 0.27 -20.92 -24.44
C GLU A 42 0.44 -19.55 -23.76
N ILE A 43 0.30 -19.47 -22.43
CA ILE A 43 0.37 -18.20 -21.70
C ILE A 43 1.81 -17.67 -21.68
N GLU A 44 1.98 -16.43 -22.16
CA GLU A 44 3.27 -15.74 -22.20
C GLU A 44 3.38 -14.64 -21.14
N TYR A 45 2.28 -14.03 -20.73
CA TYR A 45 2.27 -12.97 -19.71
C TYR A 45 1.11 -13.17 -18.75
N ALA A 46 1.30 -12.84 -17.48
CA ALA A 46 0.26 -12.93 -16.47
C ALA A 46 0.07 -11.59 -15.76
N LEU A 47 -1.16 -11.07 -15.75
CA LEU A 47 -1.60 -9.91 -14.97
C LEU A 47 -2.33 -10.44 -13.74
N VAL A 48 -1.78 -10.19 -12.55
CA VAL A 48 -2.22 -10.88 -11.33
C VAL A 48 -2.43 -9.99 -10.12
N TRP A 49 -3.45 -10.34 -9.35
CA TRP A 49 -3.68 -9.89 -7.98
C TRP A 49 -4.18 -11.05 -7.11
N ALA A 50 -3.40 -11.43 -6.10
CA ALA A 50 -3.62 -12.62 -5.27
C ALA A 50 -4.04 -13.88 -6.08
N PRO A 51 -3.23 -14.31 -7.08
CA PRO A 51 -3.57 -15.49 -7.87
C PRO A 51 -3.51 -16.77 -7.01
N PRO A 52 -4.33 -17.80 -7.30
CA PRO A 52 -4.25 -19.07 -6.60
C PRO A 52 -2.88 -19.74 -6.78
N ALA A 53 -2.42 -20.43 -5.74
CA ALA A 53 -1.12 -21.10 -5.75
C ALA A 53 -1.02 -22.15 -6.87
N GLY A 54 0.13 -22.19 -7.55
CA GLY A 54 0.43 -23.11 -8.65
C GLY A 54 -0.10 -22.66 -10.03
N VAL A 55 -0.97 -21.66 -10.12
CA VAL A 55 -1.47 -21.16 -11.42
C VAL A 55 -0.32 -20.64 -12.28
N LEU A 56 0.55 -19.81 -11.70
CA LEU A 56 1.71 -19.26 -12.40
C LEU A 56 2.73 -20.34 -12.76
N ALA A 57 2.92 -21.33 -11.89
CA ALA A 57 3.81 -22.47 -12.13
C ALA A 57 3.37 -23.34 -13.32
N SER A 58 2.06 -23.43 -13.56
CA SER A 58 1.50 -24.18 -14.70
C SER A 58 1.76 -23.51 -16.04
N CYS A 59 2.03 -22.20 -16.06
CA CYS A 59 2.33 -21.43 -17.28
C CYS A 59 3.81 -21.57 -17.67
N VAL A 60 4.19 -22.71 -18.26
CA VAL A 60 5.60 -23.07 -18.49
C VAL A 60 6.36 -22.17 -19.47
N ASN A 61 5.65 -21.38 -20.29
CA ASN A 61 6.24 -20.44 -21.27
C ASN A 61 6.10 -18.97 -20.84
N LEU A 62 5.82 -18.72 -19.56
CA LEU A 62 5.65 -17.38 -19.01
C LEU A 62 6.94 -16.55 -19.17
N LYS A 63 6.80 -15.33 -19.68
CA LYS A 63 7.87 -14.36 -19.93
C LYS A 63 7.92 -13.25 -18.90
N ALA A 64 6.78 -12.88 -18.31
CA ALA A 64 6.72 -11.93 -17.19
C ALA A 64 5.42 -12.07 -16.38
N ILE A 65 5.50 -11.70 -15.11
CA ILE A 65 4.36 -11.57 -14.19
C ILE A 65 4.19 -10.08 -13.88
N TYR A 66 3.00 -9.54 -14.08
CA TYR A 66 2.63 -8.17 -13.76
C TYR A 66 1.69 -8.18 -12.55
N GLY A 67 2.17 -7.69 -11.41
CA GLY A 67 1.30 -7.41 -10.28
C GLY A 67 0.40 -6.22 -10.59
N LEU A 68 -0.91 -6.34 -10.38
CA LEU A 68 -1.91 -5.29 -10.64
C LEU A 68 -1.91 -4.17 -9.59
N GLY A 69 -0.78 -3.95 -8.91
CA GLY A 69 -0.59 -2.92 -7.92
C GLY A 69 0.87 -2.70 -7.59
N GLN A 70 1.14 -1.85 -6.59
CA GLN A 70 2.53 -1.57 -6.19
C GLN A 70 3.09 -2.60 -5.21
N GLY A 71 2.27 -3.18 -4.35
CA GLY A 71 2.67 -4.28 -3.47
C GLY A 71 2.54 -5.63 -4.18
N VAL A 72 3.50 -6.52 -3.94
CA VAL A 72 3.66 -7.80 -4.66
C VAL A 72 3.78 -9.01 -3.72
N ASP A 73 3.63 -8.77 -2.42
CA ASP A 73 3.75 -9.76 -1.34
C ASP A 73 2.86 -11.00 -1.58
N HIS A 74 1.64 -10.80 -2.09
CA HIS A 74 0.72 -11.89 -2.42
C HIS A 74 1.24 -12.83 -3.53
N ILE A 75 2.12 -12.37 -4.42
CA ILE A 75 2.73 -13.19 -5.47
C ILE A 75 3.76 -14.14 -4.84
N PHE A 76 4.56 -13.62 -3.90
CA PHE A 76 5.59 -14.39 -3.18
C PHE A 76 5.02 -15.35 -2.13
N ALA A 77 3.71 -15.31 -1.87
CA ALA A 77 3.04 -16.26 -0.98
C ALA A 77 2.89 -17.66 -1.63
N ASP A 78 3.03 -17.78 -2.96
CA ASP A 78 2.97 -19.06 -3.66
C ASP A 78 4.31 -19.82 -3.53
N PRO A 79 4.34 -20.99 -2.85
CA PRO A 79 5.56 -21.80 -2.77
C PRO A 79 6.01 -22.40 -4.11
N GLN A 80 5.16 -22.35 -5.14
CA GLN A 80 5.48 -22.83 -6.49
C GLN A 80 5.82 -21.68 -7.46
N LEU A 81 6.00 -20.45 -6.96
CA LEU A 81 6.34 -19.30 -7.80
C LEU A 81 7.60 -19.55 -8.64
N PRO A 82 7.56 -19.39 -9.98
CA PRO A 82 8.73 -19.57 -10.83
C PRO A 82 9.88 -18.59 -10.51
N GLU A 83 11.09 -19.11 -10.26
CA GLU A 83 12.23 -18.33 -9.74
C GLU A 83 13.06 -17.54 -10.78
N ASN A 84 12.72 -17.60 -12.08
CA ASN A 84 13.51 -16.94 -13.14
C ASN A 84 12.68 -16.09 -14.10
N ILE A 85 11.47 -15.72 -13.69
CA ILE A 85 10.56 -14.88 -14.48
C ILE A 85 10.55 -13.47 -13.88
N PRO A 86 10.72 -12.40 -14.69
CA PRO A 86 10.63 -11.04 -14.17
C PRO A 86 9.23 -10.77 -13.61
N ILE A 87 9.21 -10.30 -12.35
CA ILE A 87 8.01 -9.83 -11.67
C ILE A 87 8.03 -8.31 -11.72
N LEU A 88 7.00 -7.72 -12.32
CA LEU A 88 6.88 -6.30 -12.59
C LEU A 88 5.71 -5.75 -11.78
N ARG A 89 5.90 -4.58 -11.16
CA ARG A 89 4.86 -3.93 -10.34
C ARG A 89 4.43 -2.60 -10.94
N ILE A 90 3.22 -2.17 -10.63
CA ILE A 90 2.72 -0.87 -11.07
C ILE A 90 3.35 0.24 -10.23
N VAL A 91 4.05 1.15 -10.91
CA VAL A 91 4.53 2.42 -10.34
C VAL A 91 3.93 3.54 -11.16
N ASP A 92 2.92 4.18 -10.59
CA ASP A 92 2.04 5.09 -11.31
C ASP A 92 1.84 6.39 -10.53
N PRO A 93 2.07 7.56 -11.15
CA PRO A 93 1.70 8.85 -10.58
C PRO A 93 0.24 8.95 -10.15
N TRP A 94 -0.69 8.29 -10.86
CA TRP A 94 -2.11 8.26 -10.46
C TRP A 94 -2.29 7.59 -9.09
N MET A 95 -1.70 6.41 -8.91
CA MET A 95 -1.74 5.69 -7.63
C MET A 95 -1.06 6.47 -6.51
N SER A 96 0.05 7.16 -6.82
CA SER A 96 0.75 8.02 -5.84
C SER A 96 -0.15 9.18 -5.39
N GLN A 97 -0.83 9.82 -6.34
CA GLN A 97 -1.80 10.87 -6.07
C GLN A 97 -2.95 10.37 -5.20
N ALA A 98 -3.60 9.26 -5.57
CA ALA A 98 -4.72 8.67 -4.83
C ALA A 98 -4.31 8.29 -3.39
N MET A 99 -3.16 7.62 -3.23
CA MET A 99 -2.63 7.27 -1.91
C MET A 99 -2.41 8.51 -1.03
N SER A 100 -1.83 9.55 -1.61
CA SER A 100 -1.62 10.82 -0.93
C SER A 100 -2.93 11.49 -0.54
N GLU A 101 -3.96 11.45 -1.38
CA GLU A 101 -5.29 11.99 -1.05
C GLU A 101 -5.90 11.29 0.17
N TRP A 102 -5.88 9.96 0.20
CA TRP A 102 -6.40 9.18 1.33
C TRP A 102 -5.60 9.43 2.61
N CYS A 103 -4.27 9.45 2.52
CA CYS A 103 -3.43 9.76 3.68
C CYS A 103 -3.65 11.19 4.19
N LEU A 104 -3.74 12.18 3.29
CA LEU A 104 -3.98 13.58 3.65
C LEU A 104 -5.35 13.78 4.30
N LEU A 105 -6.39 13.09 3.82
CA LEU A 105 -7.69 13.07 4.46
C LEU A 105 -7.55 12.74 5.95
N HIS A 106 -6.88 11.64 6.27
CA HIS A 106 -6.76 11.17 7.66
C HIS A 106 -5.79 12.01 8.49
N VAL A 107 -4.66 12.44 7.92
CA VAL A 107 -3.75 13.39 8.60
C VAL A 107 -4.51 14.66 8.98
N LEU A 108 -5.32 15.22 8.07
CA LEU A 108 -6.10 16.43 8.35
C LEU A 108 -7.24 16.17 9.33
N ARG A 109 -7.92 15.01 9.27
CA ARG A 109 -8.95 14.63 10.26
C ARG A 109 -8.37 14.59 11.67
N PHE A 110 -7.22 13.95 11.85
CA PHE A 110 -6.56 13.89 13.17
C PHE A 110 -5.98 15.25 13.58
N HIS A 111 -5.30 15.95 12.66
CA HIS A 111 -4.73 17.26 12.95
C HIS A 111 -5.80 18.27 13.38
N ARG A 112 -6.95 18.28 12.71
CA ARG A 112 -8.07 19.22 12.94
C ARG A 112 -9.10 18.73 13.96
N GLN A 113 -8.74 17.72 14.75
CA GLN A 113 -9.51 17.24 15.90
C GLN A 113 -10.92 16.75 15.51
N ALA A 114 -11.03 16.11 14.34
CA ALA A 114 -12.31 15.69 13.79
C ALA A 114 -12.99 14.61 14.64
N LEU A 115 -12.21 13.76 15.31
CA LEU A 115 -12.75 12.74 16.21
C LEU A 115 -13.40 13.38 17.44
N GLU A 116 -12.70 14.34 18.06
CA GLU A 116 -13.19 15.07 19.22
C GLU A 116 -14.42 15.93 18.85
N TYR A 117 -14.41 16.57 17.68
CA TYR A 117 -15.59 17.29 17.20
C TYR A 117 -16.77 16.36 16.88
N ALA A 118 -16.54 15.11 16.46
CA ALA A 118 -17.62 14.14 16.28
C ALA A 118 -18.29 13.80 17.63
N GLU A 119 -17.51 13.62 18.69
CA GLU A 119 -18.03 13.42 20.06
C GLU A 119 -18.81 14.63 20.57
N ILE A 120 -18.26 15.85 20.40
CA ILE A 120 -18.93 17.12 20.75
C ILE A 120 -20.26 17.27 19.99
N THR A 121 -20.26 16.93 18.70
CA THR A 121 -21.46 16.98 17.85
C THR A 121 -22.51 15.97 18.30
N ALA A 122 -22.11 14.73 18.60
CA ALA A 122 -23.00 13.70 19.13
C ALA A 122 -23.63 14.11 20.47
N ALA A 123 -22.86 14.81 21.32
CA ALA A 123 -23.33 15.41 22.56
C ALA A 123 -24.19 16.68 22.38
N LYS A 124 -24.38 17.16 21.13
CA LYS A 124 -25.08 18.40 20.79
C LYS A 124 -24.50 19.63 21.50
N ALA A 125 -23.20 19.62 21.76
CA ALA A 125 -22.49 20.72 22.42
C ALA A 125 -21.92 21.71 21.38
N TRP A 126 -21.82 22.98 21.78
CA TRP A 126 -21.15 24.02 21.00
C TRP A 126 -19.86 24.45 21.69
N THR A 127 -18.83 23.63 21.55
CA THR A 127 -17.54 23.80 22.24
C THR A 127 -16.43 24.03 21.23
N LYS A 128 -15.62 25.07 21.45
CA LYS A 128 -14.41 25.34 20.66
C LYS A 128 -13.21 24.65 21.31
N LEU A 129 -12.49 23.84 20.55
CA LEU A 129 -11.21 23.28 20.98
C LEU A 129 -10.05 24.24 20.65
N PRO A 130 -8.93 24.17 21.38
CA PRO A 130 -7.71 24.91 21.02
C PRO A 130 -7.30 24.63 19.59
N PHE A 131 -7.08 25.67 18.79
CA PHE A 131 -6.72 25.51 17.39
C PHE A 131 -5.33 24.88 17.24
N PRO A 132 -5.17 23.83 16.43
CA PRO A 132 -3.90 23.13 16.26
C PRO A 132 -2.93 23.95 15.38
N ASP A 133 -1.66 23.96 15.75
CA ASP A 133 -0.58 24.63 15.00
C ASP A 133 0.11 23.61 14.07
N THR A 134 -0.08 23.75 12.76
CA THR A 134 0.47 22.83 11.75
C THR A 134 2.00 22.73 11.82
N ALA A 135 2.69 23.84 12.08
CA ALA A 135 4.15 23.89 12.18
C ALA A 135 4.69 23.15 13.42
N LYS A 136 3.81 22.76 14.35
CA LYS A 136 4.15 22.00 15.56
C LYS A 136 3.64 20.57 15.54
N ARG A 137 2.96 20.14 14.47
CA ARG A 137 2.40 18.78 14.36
C ARG A 137 3.29 17.90 13.49
N ARG A 138 3.97 16.93 14.09
CA ARG A 138 4.95 16.12 13.38
C ARG A 138 4.32 14.89 12.75
N VAL A 139 4.52 14.74 11.44
CA VAL A 139 4.03 13.57 10.69
C VAL A 139 5.21 12.69 10.31
N GLY A 140 5.18 11.44 10.75
CA GLY A 140 6.17 10.42 10.44
C GLY A 140 5.65 9.50 9.34
N ILE A 141 6.45 9.28 8.29
CA ILE A 141 6.12 8.37 7.20
C ILE A 141 7.07 7.17 7.22
N MET A 142 6.55 5.98 7.46
CA MET A 142 7.30 4.73 7.27
C MET A 142 7.14 4.29 5.82
N GLY A 143 8.24 4.27 5.07
CA GLY A 143 8.26 3.91 3.64
C GLY A 143 8.38 5.13 2.72
N LEU A 144 9.61 5.59 2.48
CA LEU A 144 9.91 6.65 1.52
C LEU A 144 10.15 6.13 0.08
N GLY A 145 9.20 5.32 -0.40
CA GLY A 145 9.14 4.84 -1.78
C GLY A 145 8.47 5.85 -2.72
N ALA A 146 7.88 5.36 -3.81
CA ALA A 146 7.13 6.20 -4.75
C ALA A 146 5.95 6.91 -4.05
N LEU A 147 5.13 6.16 -3.30
CA LEU A 147 3.97 6.70 -2.59
C LEU A 147 4.37 7.65 -1.45
N GLY A 148 5.25 7.19 -0.56
CA GLY A 148 5.62 7.99 0.61
C GLY A 148 6.39 9.26 0.29
N SER A 149 7.18 9.29 -0.80
CA SER A 149 7.88 10.51 -1.21
C SER A 149 6.92 11.57 -1.73
N ASP A 150 5.90 11.17 -2.50
CA ASP A 150 4.84 12.06 -2.98
C ASP A 150 4.02 12.65 -1.82
N LEU A 151 3.61 11.80 -0.86
CA LEU A 151 2.93 12.24 0.35
C LEU A 151 3.79 13.20 1.19
N ALA A 152 5.08 12.89 1.36
CA ALA A 152 6.01 13.73 2.12
C ALA A 152 6.12 15.14 1.54
N GLY A 153 6.20 15.26 0.21
CA GLY A 153 6.22 16.54 -0.48
C GLY A 153 4.94 17.35 -0.23
N LYS A 154 3.78 16.71 -0.30
CA LYS A 154 2.47 17.36 -0.07
C LYS A 154 2.29 17.81 1.38
N LEU A 155 2.66 16.98 2.35
CA LEU A 155 2.60 17.35 3.77
C LEU A 155 3.54 18.50 4.11
N THR A 156 4.75 18.49 3.53
CA THR A 156 5.71 19.60 3.66
C THR A 156 5.12 20.89 3.08
N ALA A 157 4.47 20.82 1.91
CA ALA A 157 3.82 21.97 1.27
C ALA A 157 2.65 22.54 2.11
N LEU A 158 1.99 21.70 2.93
CA LEU A 158 0.97 22.14 3.89
C LEU A 158 1.56 22.72 5.19
N GLY A 159 2.89 22.64 5.37
CA GLY A 159 3.59 23.22 6.52
C GLY A 159 3.80 22.27 7.71
N PHE A 160 3.54 20.97 7.55
CA PHE A 160 3.87 19.98 8.58
C PHE A 160 5.39 19.73 8.63
N PRO A 161 6.00 19.63 9.81
CA PRO A 161 7.31 19.00 9.96
C PRO A 161 7.20 17.51 9.61
N VAL A 162 7.83 17.09 8.52
CA VAL A 162 7.79 15.71 8.04
C VAL A 162 9.07 14.97 8.40
N ARG A 163 8.90 13.78 8.97
CA ARG A 163 9.96 12.81 9.24
C ARG A 163 9.69 11.58 8.40
N GLY A 164 10.72 10.95 7.87
CA GLY A 164 10.54 9.77 7.02
C GLY A 164 11.53 8.68 7.33
N TRP A 165 11.05 7.46 7.50
CA TRP A 165 11.86 6.27 7.76
C TRP A 165 11.86 5.35 6.56
N SER A 166 13.02 4.81 6.19
CA SER A 166 13.14 3.76 5.19
C SER A 166 14.42 2.95 5.39
N ARG A 167 14.64 1.88 4.60
CA ARG A 167 15.86 1.07 4.72
C ARG A 167 17.16 1.83 4.42
N SER A 168 17.11 2.81 3.52
CA SER A 168 18.28 3.56 3.04
C SER A 168 18.06 5.06 3.19
N PRO A 169 19.10 5.88 3.43
CA PRO A 169 18.95 7.33 3.48
C PRO A 169 18.24 7.89 2.24
N LYS A 170 17.39 8.90 2.44
CA LYS A 170 16.74 9.66 1.37
C LYS A 170 17.09 11.14 1.49
N ASN A 171 17.16 11.81 0.35
CA ASN A 171 17.32 13.26 0.30
C ASN A 171 16.06 13.86 -0.33
N LEU A 172 15.08 14.19 0.51
CA LEU A 172 13.81 14.79 0.11
C LEU A 172 13.72 16.21 0.71
N PRO A 173 13.47 17.25 -0.09
CA PRO A 173 13.36 18.62 0.41
C PRO A 173 12.33 18.74 1.53
N GLY A 174 12.73 19.35 2.65
CA GLY A 174 11.86 19.59 3.81
C GLY A 174 11.52 18.35 4.66
N VAL A 175 12.09 17.18 4.35
CA VAL A 175 11.87 15.94 5.10
C VAL A 175 13.12 15.56 5.89
N THR A 176 12.96 15.27 7.19
CA THR A 176 14.05 14.69 7.98
C THR A 176 14.10 13.18 7.74
N SER A 177 15.17 12.67 7.12
CA SER A 177 15.32 11.26 6.77
C SER A 177 15.99 10.44 7.88
N PHE A 178 15.34 9.34 8.24
CA PHE A 178 15.84 8.28 9.13
C PHE A 178 16.02 7.01 8.31
N ALA A 179 17.09 6.26 8.59
CA ALA A 179 17.42 5.08 7.80
C ALA A 179 17.92 3.91 8.65
N GLY A 180 17.37 2.72 8.37
CA GLY A 180 17.73 1.49 9.05
C GLY A 180 17.08 1.32 10.42
N GLU A 181 17.26 0.13 10.99
CA GLU A 181 16.64 -0.27 12.26
C GLU A 181 17.10 0.62 13.43
N ASP A 182 18.39 0.94 13.51
CA ASP A 182 18.97 1.74 14.60
C ASP A 182 18.36 3.14 14.70
N ALA A 183 17.84 3.68 13.59
CA ALA A 183 17.22 5.00 13.54
C ALA A 183 15.70 4.98 13.78
N LEU A 184 15.08 3.80 13.88
CA LEU A 184 13.62 3.66 13.99
C LEU A 184 13.09 4.23 15.32
N ALA A 185 13.78 3.96 16.43
CA ALA A 185 13.38 4.50 17.73
C ALA A 185 13.40 6.04 17.75
N ASP A 186 14.48 6.63 17.22
CA ASP A 186 14.60 8.09 17.10
C ASP A 186 13.51 8.68 16.20
N PHE A 187 13.16 8.00 15.09
CA PHE A 187 12.05 8.37 14.23
C PHE A 187 10.71 8.36 14.97
N LEU A 188 10.40 7.30 15.71
CA LEU A 188 9.13 7.12 16.42
C LEU A 188 8.96 8.11 17.57
N ALA A 189 10.04 8.44 18.29
CA ALA A 189 10.06 9.29 19.50
C ALA A 189 9.35 10.65 19.36
N ASP A 190 9.17 11.13 18.13
CA ASP A 190 8.64 12.46 17.84
C ASP A 190 7.64 12.42 16.67
N THR A 191 7.05 11.26 16.42
CA THR A 191 6.02 11.04 15.40
C THR A 191 4.63 11.09 16.04
N GLU A 192 3.93 12.21 15.91
CA GLU A 192 2.58 12.39 16.48
C GLU A 192 1.47 11.82 15.59
N ILE A 193 1.71 11.78 14.28
CA ILE A 193 0.85 11.09 13.32
C ILE A 193 1.75 10.18 12.49
N LEU A 194 1.61 8.87 12.68
CA LEU A 194 2.34 7.86 11.93
C LEU A 194 1.55 7.47 10.69
N VAL A 195 2.15 7.58 9.52
CA VAL A 195 1.64 7.02 8.26
C VAL A 195 2.53 5.86 7.84
N ASN A 196 1.95 4.67 7.71
CA ASN A 196 2.64 3.47 7.27
C ASN A 196 2.31 3.16 5.81
N LEU A 197 3.35 3.19 4.98
CA LEU A 197 3.36 2.88 3.54
C LEU A 197 4.44 1.85 3.22
N LEU A 198 4.85 1.04 4.20
CA LEU A 198 5.84 -0.01 3.99
C LEU A 198 5.25 -1.18 3.18
N PRO A 199 6.06 -1.82 2.32
CA PRO A 199 5.71 -3.13 1.79
C PRO A 199 5.72 -4.17 2.90
N LEU A 200 4.99 -5.27 2.73
CA LEU A 200 5.11 -6.46 3.59
C LEU A 200 6.26 -7.34 3.10
N THR A 201 7.22 -7.58 3.98
CA THR A 201 8.40 -8.42 3.79
C THR A 201 8.68 -9.16 5.09
N LEU A 202 9.67 -10.05 5.12
CA LEU A 202 10.12 -10.65 6.38
C LEU A 202 10.63 -9.60 7.39
N ASP A 203 11.27 -8.52 6.91
CA ASP A 203 11.83 -7.47 7.76
C ASP A 203 10.78 -6.49 8.30
N THR A 204 9.62 -6.40 7.65
CA THR A 204 8.56 -5.44 7.99
C THR A 204 7.31 -6.09 8.57
N ARG A 205 7.25 -7.42 8.58
CA ARG A 205 6.19 -8.17 9.27
C ARG A 205 6.26 -7.90 10.77
N ASP A 206 5.10 -7.66 11.38
CA ASP A 206 4.95 -7.41 12.81
C ASP A 206 5.88 -6.31 13.33
N LEU A 207 6.21 -5.34 12.45
CA LEU A 207 7.15 -4.27 12.78
C LEU A 207 6.53 -3.38 13.87
N MET A 208 5.29 -2.92 13.75
CA MET A 208 4.68 -2.12 14.81
C MET A 208 4.06 -3.01 15.90
N THR A 209 4.79 -3.17 17.00
CA THR A 209 4.37 -3.88 18.22
C THR A 209 4.05 -2.90 19.36
N THR A 210 3.54 -3.40 20.48
CA THR A 210 3.33 -2.63 21.73
C THR A 210 4.55 -1.79 22.12
N ALA A 211 5.75 -2.38 22.07
CA ALA A 211 6.99 -1.68 22.41
C ALA A 211 7.27 -0.45 21.51
N ARG A 212 6.97 -0.54 20.22
CA ARG A 212 7.18 0.55 19.24
C ARG A 212 6.06 1.58 19.29
N PHE A 213 4.81 1.18 19.54
CA PHE A 213 3.74 2.14 19.83
C PHE A 213 4.05 2.98 21.08
N ASN A 214 4.65 2.37 22.12
CA ASN A 214 5.08 3.08 23.33
C ASN A 214 6.30 3.99 23.13
N GLN A 215 7.02 3.89 22.01
CA GLN A 215 8.08 4.84 21.66
C GLN A 215 7.51 6.12 21.06
N MET A 216 6.27 6.12 20.56
CA MET A 216 5.62 7.31 20.04
C MET A 216 5.16 8.24 21.18
N PRO A 217 5.01 9.56 20.93
CA PRO A 217 4.35 10.46 21.87
C PRO A 217 2.98 9.93 22.30
N ALA A 218 2.63 10.07 23.59
CA ALA A 218 1.31 9.68 24.07
C ALA A 218 0.19 10.47 23.37
N GLY A 219 -0.87 9.80 22.96
CA GLY A 219 -1.97 10.40 22.20
C GLY A 219 -1.66 10.58 20.70
N SER A 220 -0.71 9.83 20.17
CA SER A 220 -0.40 9.84 18.73
C SER A 220 -1.49 9.13 17.91
N PHE A 221 -1.49 9.36 16.60
CA PHE A 221 -2.42 8.69 15.66
C PHE A 221 -1.68 7.76 14.72
N VAL A 222 -2.38 6.72 14.25
CA VAL A 222 -1.84 5.74 13.29
C VAL A 222 -2.68 5.72 12.02
N ILE A 223 -2.02 5.76 10.86
CA ILE A 223 -2.62 5.63 9.54
C ILE A 223 -1.91 4.46 8.86
N ASN A 224 -2.64 3.41 8.49
CA ASN A 224 -2.06 2.26 7.79
C ASN A 224 -2.72 2.07 6.41
N ALA A 225 -1.92 2.28 5.36
CA ALA A 225 -2.28 2.01 3.97
C ALA A 225 -1.17 1.23 3.24
N GLY A 226 -0.26 0.60 4.00
CA GLY A 226 0.75 -0.32 3.48
C GLY A 226 0.19 -1.73 3.41
N ARG A 227 0.42 -2.50 4.47
CA ARG A 227 -0.13 -3.85 4.68
C ARG A 227 -0.49 -4.07 6.14
N GLY A 228 -1.58 -4.78 6.43
CA GLY A 228 -2.03 -5.00 7.80
C GLY A 228 -0.98 -5.69 8.67
N ALA A 229 -0.39 -6.76 8.16
CA ALA A 229 0.64 -7.56 8.84
C ALA A 229 1.99 -6.84 9.08
N THR A 230 2.11 -5.55 8.77
CA THR A 230 3.25 -4.73 9.23
C THR A 230 3.05 -4.19 10.65
N MET A 231 1.85 -4.38 11.21
CA MET A 231 1.50 -4.03 12.58
C MET A 231 0.87 -5.24 13.25
N VAL A 232 1.14 -5.40 14.54
CA VAL A 232 0.45 -6.40 15.37
C VAL A 232 -0.90 -5.82 15.78
N GLU A 233 -1.98 -6.26 15.14
CA GLU A 233 -3.33 -5.71 15.34
C GLU A 233 -3.81 -5.75 16.81
N PRO A 234 -3.59 -6.85 17.58
CA PRO A 234 -3.92 -6.87 19.01
C PRO A 234 -3.16 -5.81 19.82
N ASP A 235 -1.90 -5.55 19.47
CA ASP A 235 -1.06 -4.55 20.14
C ASP A 235 -1.55 -3.13 19.83
N LEU A 236 -1.95 -2.87 18.58
CA LEU A 236 -2.57 -1.60 18.19
C LEU A 236 -3.87 -1.38 18.95
N LEU A 237 -4.74 -2.39 19.02
CA LEU A 237 -6.00 -2.30 19.77
C LEU A 237 -5.74 -2.00 21.25
N ALA A 238 -4.78 -2.68 21.87
CA ALA A 238 -4.40 -2.44 23.26
C ALA A 238 -3.85 -1.02 23.46
N ALA A 239 -2.99 -0.53 22.55
CA ALA A 239 -2.45 0.82 22.61
C ALA A 239 -3.52 1.91 22.46
N ILE A 240 -4.55 1.67 21.65
CA ILE A 240 -5.70 2.57 21.51
C ILE A 240 -6.55 2.59 22.79
N ASN A 241 -6.85 1.40 23.34
CA ASN A 241 -7.59 1.28 24.59
C ASN A 241 -6.88 1.94 25.78
N ALA A 242 -5.55 1.86 25.82
CA ALA A 242 -4.71 2.50 26.83
C ALA A 242 -4.56 4.02 26.63
N GLY A 243 -4.99 4.57 25.48
CA GLY A 243 -4.82 5.98 25.13
C GLY A 243 -3.40 6.36 24.69
N GLN A 244 -2.49 5.38 24.56
CA GLN A 244 -1.18 5.59 23.94
C GLN A 244 -1.35 6.06 22.50
N ILE A 245 -2.27 5.42 21.77
CA ILE A 245 -2.72 5.85 20.45
C ILE A 245 -4.13 6.45 20.58
N ALA A 246 -4.31 7.69 20.15
CA ALA A 246 -5.59 8.41 20.25
C ALA A 246 -6.63 7.95 19.23
N GLY A 247 -6.19 7.35 18.12
CA GLY A 247 -7.06 6.77 17.10
C GLY A 247 -6.27 6.24 15.90
N ALA A 248 -6.95 5.49 15.04
CA ALA A 248 -6.35 4.93 13.84
C ALA A 248 -7.26 5.00 12.61
N ALA A 249 -6.67 5.18 11.44
CA ALA A 249 -7.31 4.98 10.15
C ALA A 249 -6.62 3.81 9.43
N LEU A 250 -7.37 2.75 9.16
CA LEU A 250 -6.85 1.48 8.67
C LEU A 250 -7.52 1.13 7.35
N ASP A 251 -6.72 1.05 6.29
CA ASP A 251 -7.17 0.59 4.97
C ASP A 251 -6.85 -0.89 4.73
N VAL A 252 -5.96 -1.47 5.52
CA VAL A 252 -5.39 -2.80 5.30
C VAL A 252 -5.34 -3.58 6.60
N PHE A 253 -5.52 -4.90 6.50
CA PHE A 253 -5.67 -5.82 7.64
C PHE A 253 -4.84 -7.08 7.46
N CYS A 254 -4.61 -7.84 8.54
CA CYS A 254 -3.89 -9.11 8.45
C CYS A 254 -4.64 -10.15 7.62
N GLU A 255 -5.97 -10.17 7.75
CA GLU A 255 -6.88 -10.99 6.97
C GLU A 255 -7.87 -10.08 6.24
N GLU A 256 -7.98 -10.28 4.93
CA GLU A 256 -8.85 -9.49 4.06
C GLU A 256 -9.73 -10.43 3.22
N PRO A 257 -11.07 -10.28 3.23
CA PRO A 257 -11.85 -9.26 3.97
C PRO A 257 -11.73 -9.39 5.49
N LEU A 258 -11.78 -8.24 6.20
CA LEU A 258 -11.69 -8.21 7.66
C LEU A 258 -12.80 -9.07 8.30
N PRO A 259 -12.48 -10.07 9.15
CA PRO A 259 -13.48 -10.93 9.78
C PRO A 259 -14.58 -10.15 10.50
N GLN A 260 -15.82 -10.64 10.44
CA GLN A 260 -16.98 -9.92 10.98
C GLN A 260 -16.95 -9.76 12.51
N ASP A 261 -16.27 -10.67 13.21
CA ASP A 261 -16.07 -10.66 14.64
C ASP A 261 -14.80 -9.91 15.08
N HIS A 262 -14.07 -9.30 14.13
CA HIS A 262 -12.85 -8.56 14.42
C HIS A 262 -13.12 -7.34 15.32
N GLY A 263 -12.32 -7.17 16.37
CA GLY A 263 -12.52 -6.13 17.40
C GLY A 263 -12.44 -4.69 16.89
N PHE A 264 -11.85 -4.46 15.72
CA PHE A 264 -11.78 -3.13 15.09
C PHE A 264 -13.15 -2.59 14.68
N TRP A 265 -14.09 -3.44 14.23
CA TRP A 265 -15.40 -2.98 13.73
C TRP A 265 -16.20 -2.17 14.75
N GLY A 266 -16.10 -2.54 16.04
CA GLY A 266 -16.84 -1.88 17.12
C GLY A 266 -16.10 -0.73 17.79
N HIS A 267 -14.87 -0.42 17.40
CA HIS A 267 -14.02 0.51 18.13
C HIS A 267 -14.19 1.95 17.62
N ALA A 268 -14.78 2.84 18.43
CA ALA A 268 -15.14 4.22 18.04
C ALA A 268 -13.98 5.12 17.57
N LYS A 269 -12.74 4.74 17.86
CA LYS A 269 -11.52 5.46 17.46
C LYS A 269 -10.77 4.82 16.27
N ILE A 270 -11.38 3.84 15.60
CA ILE A 270 -10.80 3.16 14.45
C ILE A 270 -11.70 3.40 13.25
N ASP A 271 -11.15 4.03 12.21
CA ASP A 271 -11.81 4.17 10.92
C ASP A 271 -11.32 3.06 9.98
N ILE A 272 -12.25 2.22 9.50
CA ILE A 272 -11.96 1.08 8.62
C ILE A 272 -12.28 1.44 7.17
N TRP A 273 -11.35 1.13 6.27
CA TRP A 273 -11.50 1.22 4.82
C TRP A 273 -11.14 -0.13 4.18
N PRO A 274 -11.88 -0.59 3.16
CA PRO A 274 -11.72 -1.94 2.64
C PRO A 274 -10.65 -2.02 1.53
N HIS A 275 -9.39 -1.64 1.84
CA HIS A 275 -8.26 -1.68 0.91
C HIS A 275 -8.48 -0.83 -0.36
N VAL A 276 -8.83 0.44 -0.16
CA VAL A 276 -9.21 1.40 -1.21
C VAL A 276 -8.43 2.70 -1.17
N ALA A 277 -7.35 2.80 -0.37
CA ALA A 277 -6.56 4.02 -0.27
C ALA A 277 -5.94 4.44 -1.62
N ALA A 278 -5.59 3.48 -2.48
CA ALA A 278 -5.15 3.74 -3.84
C ALA A 278 -5.42 2.57 -4.77
N GLN A 279 -6.53 2.63 -5.50
CA GLN A 279 -6.86 1.64 -6.53
C GLN A 279 -6.05 1.86 -7.80
N THR A 280 -5.70 0.78 -8.47
CA THR A 280 -5.03 0.83 -9.77
C THR A 280 -5.99 1.40 -10.82
N ASN A 281 -5.49 2.33 -11.64
CA ASN A 281 -6.21 2.81 -12.80
C ASN A 281 -5.76 2.01 -14.03
N PRO A 282 -6.64 1.23 -14.68
CA PRO A 282 -6.29 0.44 -15.85
C PRO A 282 -5.69 1.27 -16.99
N ASP A 283 -6.16 2.49 -17.25
CA ASP A 283 -5.70 3.31 -18.37
C ASP A 283 -4.23 3.73 -18.24
N THR A 284 -3.79 4.06 -17.02
CA THR A 284 -2.40 4.43 -16.74
C THR A 284 -1.52 3.20 -16.58
N ALA A 285 -2.02 2.15 -15.93
CA ALA A 285 -1.28 0.92 -15.70
C ALA A 285 -1.04 0.12 -17.00
N THR A 286 -2.05 0.02 -17.87
CA THR A 286 -1.96 -0.69 -19.15
C THR A 286 -0.86 -0.12 -20.03
N ARG A 287 -0.69 1.21 -20.08
CA ARG A 287 0.42 1.84 -20.83
C ARG A 287 1.78 1.34 -20.37
N GLN A 288 1.99 1.25 -19.05
CA GLN A 288 3.24 0.72 -18.48
C GLN A 288 3.44 -0.78 -18.78
N ILE A 289 2.37 -1.57 -18.73
CA ILE A 289 2.40 -3.00 -19.06
C ILE A 289 2.76 -3.20 -20.53
N VAL A 290 2.09 -2.49 -21.44
CA VAL A 290 2.33 -2.54 -22.89
C VAL A 290 3.78 -2.16 -23.22
N ASP A 291 4.30 -1.09 -22.62
CA ASP A 291 5.69 -0.68 -22.82
C ASP A 291 6.68 -1.75 -22.35
N ASN A 292 6.41 -2.41 -21.22
CA ASN A 292 7.23 -3.51 -20.72
C ASN A 292 7.15 -4.76 -21.62
N ILE A 293 5.96 -5.12 -22.12
CA ILE A 293 5.80 -6.20 -23.09
C ILE A 293 6.63 -5.91 -24.35
N ARG A 294 6.56 -4.69 -24.88
CA ARG A 294 7.34 -4.28 -26.06
C ARG A 294 8.84 -4.35 -25.81
N ARG A 295 9.32 -3.90 -24.64
CA ARG A 295 10.72 -4.03 -24.22
C ARG A 295 11.16 -5.49 -24.20
N LEU A 296 10.40 -6.36 -23.55
CA LEU A 296 10.71 -7.79 -23.45
C LEU A 296 10.75 -8.46 -24.83
N MET A 297 9.81 -8.14 -25.72
CA MET A 297 9.81 -8.63 -27.11
C MET A 297 11.02 -8.16 -27.92
N ALA A 298 11.57 -6.98 -27.60
CA ALA A 298 12.79 -6.44 -28.20
C ALA A 298 14.08 -6.94 -27.54
N GLY A 299 14.00 -7.77 -26.49
CA GLY A 299 15.16 -8.20 -25.69
C GLY A 299 15.72 -7.11 -24.78
N GLU A 300 14.96 -6.05 -24.53
CA GLU A 300 15.31 -4.97 -23.62
C GLU A 300 14.86 -5.28 -22.18
N LYS A 301 15.51 -4.62 -21.22
CA LYS A 301 15.15 -4.75 -19.80
C LYS A 301 13.83 -4.02 -19.50
N PRO A 302 12.85 -4.65 -18.81
CA PRO A 302 11.64 -3.97 -18.37
C PRO A 302 11.94 -2.98 -17.23
N VAL A 303 11.01 -2.05 -17.01
CA VAL A 303 11.03 -1.12 -15.87
C VAL A 303 10.17 -1.66 -14.73
N ASN A 304 10.45 -1.21 -13.50
CA ASN A 304 9.76 -1.60 -12.26
C ASN A 304 9.82 -3.09 -11.94
N GLU A 305 10.92 -3.74 -12.32
CA GLU A 305 11.23 -5.10 -11.92
C GLU A 305 11.47 -5.18 -10.40
N VAL A 306 10.76 -6.10 -9.76
CA VAL A 306 10.87 -6.41 -8.34
C VAL A 306 12.16 -7.16 -8.10
N ASN A 307 12.88 -6.80 -7.04
CA ASN A 307 14.01 -7.63 -6.62
C ASN A 307 13.49 -8.88 -5.91
N PHE A 308 13.61 -10.05 -6.54
CA PHE A 308 13.06 -11.31 -6.04
C PHE A 308 13.44 -11.62 -4.58
N ASN A 309 14.72 -11.47 -4.22
CA ASN A 309 15.20 -11.75 -2.86
C ASN A 309 14.72 -10.73 -1.80
N ARG A 310 14.42 -9.50 -2.23
CA ARG A 310 13.94 -8.44 -1.34
C ARG A 310 12.42 -8.32 -1.31
N GLN A 311 11.74 -8.84 -2.33
CA GLN A 311 10.28 -8.83 -2.51
C GLN A 311 9.65 -7.43 -2.66
N TYR A 312 10.39 -6.42 -3.15
CA TYR A 312 9.86 -5.09 -3.53
C TYR A 312 10.77 -4.29 -4.49
#